data_AF-A0A959GSW9-F1
#
_entry.id   AF-A0A959GSW9-F1
#
_cell.length_a   1.000
_cell.length_b   1.000
_cell.length_c   1.000
_cell.angle_alpha   90.00
_cell.angle_beta   90.00
_cell.angle_gamma   90.00
#
_symmetry.space_group_name_H-M   'P 1'
#
loop_
_entity.id
_entity.type
_entity.pdbx_description
1 polymer ?
#
loop_
_entity_poly.entity_id
_entity_poly.type
_entity_poly.pdbx_seq_one_letter_code
_entity_poly.pdbx_strand_id
1 'polypeptide(L)'
;AADTPQRLLTYYARKYLEAELAITGVTDGDARALLEEAIRASFDKVDEIAAAASAPALVEEDVEAYIAAVLERYDAADAEGKLEHIMTQKWIATYGFGVDAYTDYRRTGYPKLHDPNTDNLNVTASARLYPLAFPYPQSELNRNPNAPGQRNITTDGVFWDK
;
A
#
# COMPACT_ATOMS: atom_id res chain seq x y z
N ALA A 1 -16.25 17.50 9.00
CA ALA A 1 -15.75 16.20 8.54
C ALA A 1 -15.56 15.32 9.77
N ALA A 2 -16.58 14.53 10.13
CA ALA A 2 -16.57 13.76 11.39
C ALA A 2 -17.33 12.42 11.35
N ASP A 3 -17.85 11.98 10.19
CA ASP A 3 -18.66 10.75 10.10
C ASP A 3 -18.13 9.71 9.11
N THR A 4 -16.93 9.92 8.53
CA THR A 4 -16.35 8.92 7.63
C THR A 4 -15.86 7.71 8.45
N PRO A 5 -16.33 6.48 8.17
CA PRO A 5 -15.97 5.32 8.95
C PRO A 5 -14.47 5.02 8.86
N GLN A 6 -13.86 4.69 9.99
CA GLN A 6 -12.48 4.21 10.03
C GLN A 6 -12.43 2.82 9.39
N ARG A 7 -11.76 2.72 8.24
CA ARG A 7 -11.53 1.45 7.55
C ARG A 7 -10.44 0.68 8.29
N LEU A 8 -10.75 -0.56 8.68
CA LEU A 8 -9.79 -1.47 9.31
C LEU A 8 -9.45 -2.62 8.35
N LEU A 9 -10.41 -3.51 8.09
CA LEU A 9 -10.28 -4.59 7.11
C LEU A 9 -11.42 -4.50 6.10
N THR A 10 -11.10 -4.10 4.87
CA THR A 10 -12.08 -3.97 3.80
C THR A 10 -12.05 -5.17 2.87
N TYR A 11 -13.15 -5.38 2.13
CA TYR A 11 -13.24 -6.45 1.15
C TYR A 11 -12.17 -6.33 0.06
N TYR A 12 -11.95 -5.15 -0.50
CA TYR A 12 -10.90 -4.92 -1.49
C TYR A 12 -9.49 -5.22 -0.92
N ALA A 13 -9.21 -4.88 0.34
CA ALA A 13 -7.92 -5.16 0.96
C ALA A 13 -7.68 -6.67 1.10
N ARG A 14 -8.72 -7.44 1.48
CA ARG A 14 -8.67 -8.91 1.46
C ARG A 14 -8.37 -9.42 0.04
N LYS A 15 -9.00 -8.88 -1.00
CA LYS A 15 -8.76 -9.31 -2.38
C LYS A 15 -7.34 -9.04 -2.86
N TYR A 16 -6.76 -7.89 -2.52
CA TYR A 16 -5.33 -7.63 -2.76
C TYR A 16 -4.42 -8.63 -2.02
N LEU A 17 -4.76 -9.00 -0.78
CA LEU A 17 -4.01 -10.04 -0.06
C LEU A 17 -4.13 -11.41 -0.75
N GLU A 18 -5.32 -11.79 -1.23
CA GLU A 18 -5.50 -13.03 -2.00
C GLU A 18 -4.68 -13.03 -3.29
N ALA A 19 -4.66 -11.92 -4.03
CA ALA A 19 -3.85 -11.75 -5.23
C ALA A 19 -2.35 -11.89 -4.93
N GLU A 20 -1.90 -11.31 -3.82
CA GLU A 20 -0.51 -11.43 -3.36
C GLU A 20 -0.15 -12.88 -2.98
N LEU A 21 -1.01 -13.56 -2.23
CA LEU A 21 -0.80 -14.95 -1.84
C LEU A 21 -0.74 -15.88 -3.06
N ALA A 22 -1.56 -15.60 -4.08
CA ALA A 22 -1.55 -16.32 -5.34
C ALA A 22 -0.24 -16.09 -6.13
N ILE A 23 0.21 -14.84 -6.30
CA ILE A 23 1.42 -14.55 -7.09
C ILE A 23 2.70 -15.03 -6.39
N THR A 24 2.70 -15.10 -5.05
CA THR A 24 3.81 -15.61 -4.24
C THR A 24 3.78 -17.13 -4.07
N GLY A 25 2.77 -17.81 -4.63
CA GLY A 25 2.65 -19.27 -4.62
C GLY A 25 2.23 -19.87 -3.28
N VAL A 26 1.65 -19.08 -2.38
CA VAL A 26 1.06 -19.56 -1.11
C VAL A 26 -0.31 -20.21 -1.35
N THR A 27 -1.02 -19.77 -2.38
CA THR A 27 -2.30 -20.33 -2.82
C THR A 27 -2.31 -20.56 -4.33
N ASP A 28 -3.17 -21.46 -4.81
CA ASP A 28 -3.31 -21.78 -6.23
C ASP A 28 -4.31 -20.84 -6.97
N GLY A 29 -4.54 -19.63 -6.44
CA GLY A 29 -5.49 -18.68 -7.02
C GLY A 29 -4.99 -18.04 -8.32
N ASP A 30 -5.90 -17.52 -9.13
CA ASP A 30 -5.53 -16.67 -10.27
C ASP A 30 -5.26 -15.24 -9.79
N ALA A 31 -3.99 -14.89 -9.62
CA ALA A 31 -3.57 -13.58 -9.14
C ALA A 31 -4.05 -12.42 -10.03
N ARG A 32 -4.16 -12.66 -11.35
CA ARG A 32 -4.61 -11.64 -12.32
C ARG A 32 -6.10 -11.36 -12.15
N ALA A 33 -6.91 -12.41 -12.04
CA ALA A 33 -8.34 -12.28 -11.79
C ALA A 33 -8.62 -11.64 -10.42
N LEU A 34 -7.87 -12.04 -9.39
CA LEU A 34 -7.97 -11.46 -8.05
C LEU A 34 -7.56 -9.98 -8.01
N LEU A 35 -6.56 -9.58 -8.78
CA LEU A 35 -6.17 -8.17 -8.95
C LEU A 35 -7.32 -7.37 -9.56
N GLU A 36 -7.93 -7.87 -10.64
CA GLU A 36 -9.10 -7.23 -11.26
C GLU A 36 -10.25 -7.06 -10.26
N GLU A 37 -10.63 -8.14 -9.56
CA GLU A 37 -11.67 -8.11 -8.54
C GLU A 37 -11.36 -7.10 -7.42
N ALA A 38 -10.09 -7.00 -7.01
CA ALA A 38 -9.66 -6.06 -5.99
C ALA A 38 -9.79 -4.60 -6.43
N ILE A 39 -9.43 -4.30 -7.68
CA ILE A 39 -9.54 -2.94 -8.26
C ILE A 39 -11.02 -2.56 -8.36
N ARG A 40 -11.86 -3.42 -8.93
CA ARG A 40 -13.32 -3.21 -9.01
C ARG A 40 -13.94 -2.95 -7.64
N ALA A 41 -13.66 -3.82 -6.67
CA ALA A 41 -14.14 -3.66 -5.30
C ALA A 41 -13.64 -2.38 -4.62
N SER A 42 -12.47 -1.86 -5.01
CA SER A 42 -11.97 -0.59 -4.48
C SER A 42 -12.69 0.61 -5.09
N PHE A 43 -13.03 0.58 -6.38
CA PHE A 43 -13.86 1.60 -7.03
C PHE A 43 -15.30 1.59 -6.52
N ASP A 44 -15.91 0.42 -6.33
CA ASP A 44 -17.23 0.27 -5.71
C ASP A 44 -17.27 0.98 -4.34
N LYS A 45 -16.18 0.88 -3.57
CA LYS A 45 -16.09 1.56 -2.28
C LYS A 45 -15.98 3.08 -2.41
N VAL A 46 -15.28 3.57 -3.44
CA VAL A 46 -15.22 5.01 -3.73
C VAL A 46 -16.60 5.53 -4.08
N ASP A 47 -17.36 4.84 -4.93
CA ASP A 47 -18.72 5.22 -5.30
C ASP A 47 -19.69 5.16 -4.11
N GLU A 48 -19.56 4.19 -3.21
CA GLU A 48 -20.33 4.14 -1.96
C GLU A 48 -20.10 5.42 -1.12
N ILE A 49 -18.85 5.87 -1.02
CA ILE A 49 -18.48 7.08 -0.28
C ILE A 49 -18.98 8.33 -1.03
N ALA A 50 -18.83 8.37 -2.36
CA ALA A 50 -19.28 9.48 -3.20
C ALA A 50 -20.80 9.66 -3.08
N ALA A 51 -21.57 8.57 -3.16
CA ALA A 51 -23.02 8.58 -2.99
C ALA A 51 -23.43 9.13 -1.60
N ALA A 52 -22.76 8.67 -0.54
CA ALA A 52 -23.01 9.19 0.83
C ALA A 52 -22.70 10.70 0.95
N ALA A 53 -21.77 11.21 0.14
CA ALA A 53 -21.40 12.62 0.09
C ALA A 53 -22.16 13.45 -0.97
N SER A 54 -23.14 12.86 -1.68
CA SER A 54 -23.81 13.48 -2.85
C SER A 54 -22.84 13.95 -3.94
N ALA A 55 -21.71 13.24 -4.11
CA ALA A 55 -20.74 13.46 -5.17
C ALA A 55 -21.05 12.57 -6.38
N PRO A 56 -20.59 12.93 -7.60
CA PRO A 56 -20.75 12.09 -8.78
C PRO A 56 -20.08 10.73 -8.59
N ALA A 57 -20.73 9.68 -9.11
CA ALA A 57 -20.11 8.37 -9.27
C ALA A 57 -19.03 8.41 -10.36
N LEU A 58 -18.15 7.42 -10.33
CA LEU A 58 -17.17 7.19 -11.38
C LEU A 58 -17.86 6.86 -12.71
N VAL A 59 -17.23 7.24 -13.81
CA VAL A 59 -17.70 6.91 -15.15
C VAL A 59 -17.26 5.48 -15.48
N GLU A 60 -18.20 4.59 -15.75
CA GLU A 60 -17.92 3.16 -16.00
C GLU A 60 -16.89 2.95 -17.13
N GLU A 61 -16.95 3.76 -18.19
CA GLU A 61 -15.98 3.70 -19.29
C GLU A 61 -14.54 3.98 -18.82
N ASP A 62 -14.36 4.95 -17.90
CA ASP A 62 -13.05 5.28 -17.34
C ASP A 62 -12.56 4.19 -16.38
N VAL A 63 -13.47 3.54 -15.64
CA VAL A 63 -13.16 2.42 -14.75
C VAL A 63 -12.66 1.22 -15.57
N GLU A 64 -13.38 0.83 -16.62
CA GLU A 64 -12.97 -0.25 -17.52
C GLU A 64 -11.64 0.06 -18.21
N ALA A 65 -11.47 1.29 -18.71
CA ALA A 65 -10.23 1.72 -19.33
C ALA A 65 -9.05 1.65 -18.36
N TYR A 66 -9.24 2.04 -17.10
CA TYR A 66 -8.23 1.95 -16.06
C TYR A 66 -7.85 0.51 -15.76
N ILE A 67 -8.83 -0.36 -15.52
CA ILE A 67 -8.62 -1.78 -15.22
C ILE A 67 -7.87 -2.45 -16.37
N ALA A 68 -8.32 -2.25 -17.61
CA ALA A 68 -7.67 -2.80 -18.79
C ALA A 68 -6.20 -2.37 -18.88
N ALA A 69 -5.92 -1.08 -18.65
CA ALA A 69 -4.56 -0.54 -18.70
C ALA A 69 -3.67 -1.05 -17.55
N VAL A 70 -4.24 -1.36 -16.38
CA VAL A 70 -3.48 -1.98 -15.27
C VAL A 70 -3.18 -3.44 -15.58
N LEU A 71 -4.17 -4.19 -16.05
CA LEU A 71 -4.01 -5.61 -16.39
C LEU A 71 -3.06 -5.82 -17.57
N GLU A 72 -3.07 -4.95 -18.58
CA GLU A 72 -2.10 -4.98 -19.68
C GLU A 72 -0.66 -4.84 -19.17
N ARG A 73 -0.40 -3.90 -18.27
CA ARG A 73 0.92 -3.71 -17.66
C ARG A 73 1.31 -4.88 -16.78
N TYR A 74 0.37 -5.41 -16.00
CA TYR A 74 0.57 -6.61 -15.19
C TYR A 74 0.94 -7.82 -16.07
N ASP A 75 0.22 -8.05 -17.18
CA ASP A 75 0.45 -9.18 -18.07
C ASP A 75 1.80 -9.10 -18.78
N ALA A 76 2.27 -7.88 -19.10
CA ALA A 76 3.55 -7.62 -19.73
C ALA A 76 4.75 -7.68 -18.75
N ALA A 77 4.51 -7.64 -17.44
CA ALA A 77 5.57 -7.62 -16.43
C ALA A 77 6.16 -9.01 -16.13
N ASP A 78 7.38 -9.03 -15.61
CA ASP A 78 7.97 -10.23 -15.02
C ASP A 78 7.35 -10.55 -13.65
N ALA A 79 7.83 -11.61 -12.98
CA ALA A 79 7.26 -12.02 -11.69
C ALA A 79 7.36 -10.92 -10.62
N GLU A 80 8.45 -10.16 -10.62
CA GLU A 80 8.68 -9.06 -9.67
C GLU A 80 7.76 -7.87 -9.99
N GLY A 81 7.68 -7.45 -11.25
CA GLY A 81 6.80 -6.37 -11.69
C GLY A 81 5.31 -6.71 -11.53
N LYS A 82 4.92 -7.99 -11.65
CA LYS A 82 3.55 -8.44 -11.34
C LYS A 82 3.20 -8.20 -9.88
N LEU A 83 4.10 -8.54 -8.96
CA LEU A 83 3.92 -8.25 -7.54
C LEU A 83 3.88 -6.74 -7.29
N GLU A 84 4.76 -5.97 -7.94
CA GLU A 84 4.75 -4.51 -7.87
C GLU A 84 3.39 -3.93 -8.27
N HIS A 85 2.80 -4.38 -9.37
CA HIS A 85 1.49 -3.92 -9.82
C HIS A 85 0.39 -4.20 -8.79
N ILE A 86 0.37 -5.40 -8.19
CA ILE A 86 -0.59 -5.74 -7.12
C ILE A 86 -0.42 -4.81 -5.92
N MET A 87 0.81 -4.67 -5.43
CA MET A 87 1.09 -3.86 -4.24
C MET A 87 0.89 -2.36 -4.47
N THR A 88 1.15 -1.87 -5.69
CA THR A 88 0.90 -0.49 -6.08
C THR A 88 -0.60 -0.18 -6.10
N GLN A 89 -1.42 -1.06 -6.68
CA GLN A 89 -2.88 -0.90 -6.68
C GLN A 89 -3.46 -0.96 -5.27
N LYS A 90 -2.95 -1.86 -4.43
CA LYS A 90 -3.28 -1.90 -3.00
C LYS A 90 -2.93 -0.58 -2.31
N TRP A 91 -1.73 -0.05 -2.55
CA TRP A 91 -1.29 1.23 -1.98
C TRP A 91 -2.24 2.37 -2.36
N ILE A 92 -2.64 2.48 -3.64
CA ILE A 92 -3.63 3.46 -4.11
C ILE A 92 -4.98 3.27 -3.39
N ALA A 93 -5.49 2.05 -3.32
CA ALA A 93 -6.78 1.74 -2.70
C ALA A 93 -6.83 2.06 -1.19
N THR A 94 -5.68 2.02 -0.50
CA THR A 94 -5.56 2.36 0.92
C THR A 94 -5.45 3.86 1.21
N TYR A 95 -5.56 4.74 0.20
CA TYR A 95 -5.53 6.19 0.40
C TYR A 95 -6.47 6.62 1.53
N GLY A 96 -5.95 7.39 2.50
CA GLY A 96 -6.66 7.79 3.72
C GLY A 96 -6.52 6.83 4.90
N PHE A 97 -5.77 5.73 4.76
CA PHE A 97 -5.37 4.83 5.85
C PHE A 97 -3.91 4.39 5.69
N GLY A 98 -2.97 5.20 6.19
CA GLY A 98 -1.54 5.06 5.89
C GLY A 98 -0.79 3.96 6.66
N VAL A 99 -1.39 3.34 7.68
CA VAL A 99 -0.68 2.35 8.53
C VAL A 99 -0.36 1.08 7.75
N ASP A 100 -1.33 0.55 6.99
CA ASP A 100 -1.14 -0.64 6.17
C ASP A 100 -0.21 -0.33 5.00
N ALA A 101 -0.41 0.80 4.31
CA ALA A 101 0.46 1.26 3.24
C ALA A 101 1.94 1.37 3.68
N TYR A 102 2.19 1.95 4.87
CA TYR A 102 3.54 2.05 5.45
C TYR A 102 4.14 0.70 5.82
N THR A 103 3.30 -0.25 6.23
CA THR A 103 3.73 -1.61 6.60
C THR A 103 4.04 -2.45 5.36
N ASP A 104 3.16 -2.43 4.37
CA ASP A 104 3.33 -3.13 3.10
C ASP A 104 4.54 -2.62 2.32
N TYR A 105 4.76 -1.30 2.29
CA TYR A 105 5.94 -0.74 1.64
C TYR A 105 7.25 -1.24 2.27
N ARG A 106 7.34 -1.31 3.60
CA ARG A 106 8.54 -1.86 4.25
C ARG A 106 8.69 -3.36 4.01
N ARG A 107 7.59 -4.12 4.04
CA ARG A 107 7.60 -5.57 3.84
C ARG A 107 7.96 -5.99 2.40
N THR A 108 7.54 -5.21 1.41
CA THR A 108 7.64 -5.59 -0.02
C THR A 108 8.58 -4.72 -0.83
N GLY A 109 8.85 -3.49 -0.39
CA GLY A 109 9.55 -2.48 -1.17
C GLY A 109 8.72 -1.87 -2.29
N TYR A 110 7.40 -2.11 -2.34
CA TYR A 110 6.48 -1.57 -3.35
C TYR A 110 5.42 -0.63 -2.76
N PRO A 111 4.92 0.35 -3.54
CA PRO A 111 5.38 0.72 -4.89
C PRO A 111 6.83 1.21 -4.89
N LYS A 112 7.55 1.12 -6.01
CA LYS A 112 8.84 1.79 -6.14
C LYS A 112 8.59 3.31 -6.16
N LEU A 113 8.79 3.94 -5.00
CA LEU A 113 8.66 5.38 -4.86
C LEU A 113 9.81 6.07 -5.59
N HIS A 114 9.55 7.27 -6.10
CA HIS A 114 10.58 8.13 -6.67
C HIS A 114 11.77 8.27 -5.73
N ASP A 115 12.98 7.99 -6.24
CA ASP A 115 14.20 8.18 -5.46
C ASP A 115 14.73 9.59 -5.71
N PRO A 116 14.64 10.46 -4.69
CA PRO A 116 15.07 11.84 -4.83
C PRO A 116 16.54 12.05 -5.17
N ASN A 117 17.37 11.01 -4.99
CA ASN A 117 18.81 11.05 -5.22
C ASN A 117 19.21 10.51 -6.59
N THR A 118 18.43 9.61 -7.19
CA THR A 118 18.74 9.01 -8.50
C THR A 118 17.85 9.51 -9.63
N ASP A 119 16.69 10.08 -9.32
CA ASP A 119 15.72 10.55 -10.33
C ASP A 119 16.08 11.93 -10.93
N ASN A 120 17.23 12.51 -10.52
CA ASN A 120 17.78 13.78 -11.02
C ASN A 120 16.83 15.00 -10.96
N LEU A 121 15.87 15.00 -10.03
CA LEU A 121 15.00 16.14 -9.79
C LEU A 121 15.68 17.10 -8.79
N ASN A 122 16.02 18.30 -9.25
CA ASN A 122 16.79 19.31 -8.51
C ASN A 122 16.18 19.78 -7.17
N VAL A 123 14.92 19.48 -6.90
CA VAL A 123 14.17 19.87 -5.70
C VAL A 123 13.83 18.70 -4.78
N THR A 124 14.20 17.46 -5.12
CA THR A 124 13.76 16.29 -4.35
C THR A 124 14.80 15.77 -3.37
N ALA A 125 16.08 16.14 -3.48
CA ALA A 125 17.19 15.60 -2.68
C ALA A 125 16.81 15.36 -1.20
N SER A 126 16.70 14.10 -0.79
CA SER A 126 16.33 13.76 0.57
C SER A 126 17.57 13.65 1.43
N ALA A 127 17.71 14.57 2.39
CA ALA A 127 18.78 14.52 3.38
C ALA A 127 18.59 13.39 4.42
N ARG A 128 17.48 12.63 4.35
CA ARG A 128 17.13 11.59 5.32
C ARG A 128 16.68 10.32 4.63
N LEU A 129 17.13 9.19 5.16
CA LEU A 129 16.65 7.86 4.75
C LEU A 129 15.20 7.65 5.20
N TYR A 130 14.51 6.75 4.52
CA TYR A 130 13.14 6.36 4.85
C TYR A 130 13.09 5.74 6.27
N PRO A 131 12.19 6.20 7.17
CA PRO A 131 12.07 5.61 8.49
C PRO A 131 11.50 4.18 8.41
N LEU A 132 12.14 3.22 9.07
CA LEU A 132 11.73 1.83 9.20
C LEU A 132 10.94 1.56 10.48
N ALA A 133 10.94 2.48 11.45
CA ALA A 133 10.13 2.40 12.65
C ALA A 133 9.98 3.74 13.39
N PHE A 134 9.06 3.80 14.34
CA PHE A 134 8.95 4.91 15.29
C PHE A 134 9.90 4.72 16.49
N PRO A 135 10.42 5.83 17.05
CA PRO A 135 11.23 5.79 18.26
C PRO A 135 10.39 5.37 19.47
N TYR A 136 11.04 4.80 20.48
CA TYR A 136 10.39 4.57 21.77
C TYR A 136 10.05 5.91 22.45
N PRO A 137 8.89 6.03 23.12
CA PRO A 137 8.56 7.21 23.91
C PRO A 137 9.63 7.46 24.97
N GLN A 138 10.09 8.71 25.12
CA GLN A 138 11.13 9.05 26.09
C GLN A 138 10.74 8.68 27.54
N SER A 139 9.44 8.73 27.85
CA SER A 139 8.92 8.32 29.15
C SER A 139 9.18 6.84 29.45
N GLU A 140 9.15 5.97 28.44
CA GLU A 140 9.42 4.54 28.60
C GLU A 140 10.89 4.32 28.94
N LEU A 141 11.80 4.96 28.20
CA LEU A 141 13.24 4.90 28.44
C LEU A 141 13.63 5.43 29.83
N ASN A 142 12.92 6.44 30.34
CA ASN A 142 13.22 7.03 31.64
C ASN A 142 12.61 6.25 32.81
N ARG A 143 11.45 5.61 32.62
CA ARG A 143 10.69 4.97 33.71
C ARG A 143 10.90 3.48 33.81
N ASN A 144 11.21 2.82 32.70
CA ASN A 144 11.45 1.38 32.66
C ASN A 144 12.96 1.12 32.57
N PRO A 145 13.62 0.71 33.67
CA PRO A 145 15.06 0.45 33.68
C PRO A 145 15.47 -0.74 32.78
N ASN A 146 14.51 -1.57 32.36
CA ASN A 146 14.73 -2.68 31.43
C ASN A 146 14.37 -2.33 29.98
N ALA A 147 14.03 -1.07 29.68
CA ALA A 147 13.72 -0.68 28.32
C ALA A 147 14.97 -0.87 27.42
N PRO A 148 14.79 -1.36 26.18
CA PRO A 148 15.87 -1.38 25.21
C PRO A 148 16.34 0.06 24.91
N GLY A 149 17.56 0.18 24.37
CA GLY A 149 18.07 1.45 23.89
C GLY A 149 17.16 2.08 22.82
N GLN A 150 17.26 3.40 22.65
CA GLN A 150 16.51 4.10 21.59
C GLN A 150 16.86 3.52 20.22
N ARG A 151 15.83 3.41 19.36
CA ARG A 151 15.99 2.91 17.99
C ARG A 151 16.62 3.95 17.09
N ASN A 152 17.50 3.49 16.21
CA ASN A 152 17.83 4.23 15.00
C ASN A 152 16.73 3.98 13.95
N ILE A 153 15.88 5.00 13.75
CA ILE A 153 14.67 4.89 12.93
C ILE A 153 14.94 4.55 11.46
N THR A 154 16.17 4.69 10.95
CA THR A 154 16.48 4.40 9.53
C THR A 154 17.20 3.08 9.31
N THR A 155 17.65 2.40 10.37
CA THR A 155 18.40 1.14 10.26
C THR A 155 17.77 0.00 11.05
N ASP A 156 17.08 0.33 12.15
CA ASP A 156 16.52 -0.68 13.03
C ASP A 156 15.13 -1.06 12.51
N GLY A 157 15.08 -2.00 11.58
CA GLY A 157 13.84 -2.60 11.06
C GLY A 157 13.00 -3.29 12.16
N VAL A 158 11.72 -3.49 11.90
CA VAL A 158 10.88 -4.34 12.77
C VAL A 158 11.18 -5.81 12.45
N PHE A 159 10.98 -6.75 13.38
CA PHE A 159 11.38 -8.16 13.19
C PHE A 159 10.86 -8.85 11.91
N TRP A 160 9.76 -8.35 11.33
CA TRP A 160 9.16 -8.87 10.10
C TRP A 160 9.67 -8.19 8.82
N ASP A 161 10.41 -7.07 8.97
CA ASP A 161 11.06 -6.30 7.92
C ASP A 161 12.44 -6.93 7.69
N LYS A 162 12.59 -7.73 6.62
CA LYS A 162 13.74 -8.61 6.37
C LYS A 162 14.56 -8.16 5.16
#